data_AF-A0A4Y9JDK9-F1
#
_entry.id   AF-A0A4Y9JDK9-F1
#
_cell.length_a   1.000
_cell.length_b   1.000
_cell.length_c   1.000
_cell.angle_alpha   90.00
_cell.angle_beta   90.00
_cell.angle_gamma   90.00
#
_symmetry.space_group_name_H-M   'P 1'
#
loop_
_entity.id
_entity.type
_entity.pdbx_description
1 polymer ?
#
loop_
_entity_poly.entity_id
_entity_poly.type
_entity_poly.pdbx_seq_one_letter_code
_entity_poly.pdbx_strand_id
1 'polypeptide(L)'
;MDPDDDNDGFTDDAEKDAGTDSKDPNSKPASDTDKDTTADKPSVTANEDGSVTVKVGEDNTTGTIHYTGEDGSQQTVTIVKDPTTGEWTPKGTLPDGVTVDKDGTVTIPANKVEDGSTVTATGKDAKGNVAKGSTVAKPNQTTDPGAGQPPMSGQSGPAGSTTVKPSKGALPKTGTETSTKGVYGLVALGLAGFLALGKSKREDKE
;
A
#
# COMPACT_ATOMS: atom_id res chain seq x y z
N MET A 1 -25.07 11.44 -48.33
CA MET A 1 -24.83 10.23 -47.52
C MET A 1 -25.67 10.39 -46.29
N ASP A 2 -26.32 9.31 -45.85
CA ASP A 2 -26.58 9.21 -44.42
C ASP A 2 -25.22 9.08 -43.70
N PRO A 3 -25.11 9.48 -42.43
CA PRO A 3 -23.93 9.21 -41.61
C PRO A 3 -24.02 7.85 -40.87
N ASP A 4 -25.17 7.19 -40.94
CA ASP A 4 -25.58 5.92 -40.33
C ASP A 4 -26.38 5.18 -41.43
N ASP A 5 -25.66 4.46 -42.31
CA ASP A 5 -26.18 4.00 -43.61
C ASP A 5 -27.10 2.74 -43.53
N ASP A 6 -27.30 2.17 -42.33
CA ASP A 6 -28.28 1.09 -42.05
C ASP A 6 -29.24 1.36 -40.87
N ASN A 7 -29.06 2.48 -40.15
CA ASN A 7 -29.89 2.95 -39.02
C ASN A 7 -29.83 2.01 -37.79
N ASP A 8 -28.65 1.46 -37.46
CA ASP A 8 -28.44 0.68 -36.24
C ASP A 8 -28.05 1.53 -35.00
N GLY A 9 -27.61 2.77 -35.21
CA GLY A 9 -27.15 3.71 -34.18
C GLY A 9 -25.63 3.96 -34.12
N PHE A 10 -24.82 3.32 -34.96
CA PHE A 10 -23.41 3.66 -35.20
C PHE A 10 -23.26 4.56 -36.44
N THR A 11 -22.04 5.01 -36.74
CA THR A 11 -21.77 5.84 -37.93
C THR A 11 -20.73 5.22 -38.83
N ASP A 12 -20.86 5.42 -40.14
CA ASP A 12 -19.98 4.87 -41.18
C ASP A 12 -18.48 5.03 -40.86
N ASP A 13 -18.09 6.13 -40.23
CA ASP A 13 -16.70 6.41 -39.85
C ASP A 13 -16.27 5.70 -38.57
N ALA A 14 -17.14 5.57 -37.57
CA ALA A 14 -16.85 4.78 -36.36
C ALA A 14 -16.73 3.28 -36.67
N GLU A 15 -17.54 2.79 -37.61
CA GLU A 15 -17.50 1.42 -38.11
C GLU A 15 -16.28 1.13 -38.98
N LYS A 16 -15.94 2.05 -39.87
CA LYS A 16 -14.73 2.01 -40.69
C LYS A 16 -13.45 2.02 -39.84
N ASP A 17 -13.44 2.78 -38.74
CA ASP A 17 -12.35 2.76 -37.75
C ASP A 17 -12.34 1.46 -36.91
N ALA A 18 -13.50 0.84 -36.66
CA ALA A 18 -13.62 -0.45 -35.98
C ALA A 18 -13.35 -1.67 -36.89
N GLY A 19 -13.40 -1.49 -38.22
CA GLY A 19 -13.27 -2.56 -39.21
C GLY A 19 -14.55 -3.35 -39.46
N THR A 20 -15.72 -2.76 -39.23
CA THR A 20 -17.04 -3.37 -39.48
C THR A 20 -17.68 -2.91 -40.79
N ASP A 21 -18.92 -3.35 -41.08
CA ASP A 21 -19.59 -3.14 -42.38
C ASP A 21 -20.88 -2.34 -42.19
N SER A 22 -20.82 -1.03 -42.48
CA SER A 22 -21.90 -0.04 -42.29
C SER A 22 -23.06 -0.17 -43.29
N LYS A 23 -23.38 -1.41 -43.63
CA LYS A 23 -24.47 -1.87 -44.51
C LYS A 23 -25.14 -3.14 -44.00
N ASP A 24 -24.68 -3.71 -42.88
CA ASP A 24 -25.31 -4.83 -42.19
C ASP A 24 -25.56 -4.45 -40.72
N PRO A 25 -26.82 -4.23 -40.28
CA PRO A 25 -27.16 -3.77 -38.92
C PRO A 25 -26.95 -4.85 -37.84
N ASN A 26 -26.17 -5.89 -38.14
CA ASN A 26 -25.65 -6.90 -37.23
C ASN A 26 -24.11 -6.79 -37.05
N SER A 27 -23.43 -6.02 -37.91
CA SER A 27 -21.97 -5.86 -38.02
C SER A 27 -21.47 -4.77 -37.07
N LYS A 28 -21.79 -4.87 -35.78
CA LYS A 28 -21.60 -3.75 -34.83
C LYS A 28 -20.17 -3.61 -34.32
N PRO A 29 -19.64 -2.38 -34.17
CA PRO A 29 -18.40 -2.12 -33.44
C PRO A 29 -18.40 -2.80 -32.06
N ALA A 30 -17.29 -3.46 -31.72
CA ALA A 30 -17.14 -4.09 -30.42
C ALA A 30 -17.19 -3.03 -29.31
N SER A 31 -18.16 -3.16 -28.39
CA SER A 31 -18.31 -2.20 -27.30
C SER A 31 -17.13 -2.26 -26.33
N ASP A 32 -16.35 -1.17 -26.24
CA ASP A 32 -15.19 -1.00 -25.33
C ASP A 32 -15.60 -0.83 -23.85
N THR A 33 -16.62 -1.58 -23.42
CA THR A 33 -17.12 -1.65 -22.04
C THR A 33 -16.11 -2.31 -21.09
N ASP A 34 -15.10 -2.99 -21.62
CA ASP A 34 -14.13 -3.77 -20.85
C ASP A 34 -12.90 -2.96 -20.37
N LYS A 35 -12.88 -1.64 -20.56
CA LYS A 35 -11.75 -0.77 -20.22
C LYS A 35 -11.72 -0.32 -18.74
N ASP A 36 -11.69 -1.29 -17.84
CA ASP A 36 -11.26 -1.08 -16.46
C ASP A 36 -9.76 -0.69 -16.41
N THR A 37 -9.47 0.38 -15.67
CA THR A 37 -8.14 1.02 -15.56
C THR A 37 -7.74 1.32 -14.10
N THR A 38 -8.48 0.84 -13.10
CA THR A 38 -8.32 1.24 -11.70
C THR A 38 -8.69 0.12 -10.73
N ALA A 39 -7.71 -0.37 -9.99
CA ALA A 39 -7.93 -1.29 -8.87
C ALA A 39 -8.42 -0.54 -7.62
N ASP A 40 -9.25 -1.20 -6.81
CA ASP A 40 -9.68 -0.74 -5.51
C ASP A 40 -8.48 -0.55 -4.57
N LYS A 41 -8.47 0.59 -3.88
CA LYS A 41 -7.43 0.94 -2.92
C LYS A 41 -7.59 0.15 -1.61
N PRO A 42 -6.59 -0.62 -1.15
CA PRO A 42 -6.63 -1.25 0.16
C PRO A 42 -6.88 -0.25 1.30
N SER A 43 -7.70 -0.67 2.26
CA SER A 43 -7.82 0.00 3.56
C SER A 43 -6.69 -0.46 4.48
N VAL A 44 -6.15 0.47 5.26
CA VAL A 44 -5.04 0.24 6.20
C VAL A 44 -5.34 1.07 7.44
N THR A 45 -5.61 0.40 8.55
CA THR A 45 -6.08 1.02 9.80
C THR A 45 -5.09 0.70 10.92
N ALA A 46 -4.57 1.73 11.59
CA ALA A 46 -3.89 1.57 12.87
C ALA A 46 -4.92 1.67 14.02
N ASN A 47 -4.99 0.62 14.83
CA ASN A 47 -5.95 0.46 15.90
C ASN A 47 -5.42 1.09 17.20
N GLU A 48 -6.31 1.44 18.14
CA GLU A 48 -5.90 2.11 19.39
C GLU A 48 -5.03 1.25 20.31
N ASP A 49 -5.01 -0.08 20.12
CA ASP A 49 -4.13 -1.02 20.83
C ASP A 49 -2.72 -1.12 20.23
N GLY A 50 -2.44 -0.42 19.13
CA GLY A 50 -1.20 -0.47 18.36
C GLY A 50 -1.17 -1.51 17.23
N SER A 51 -2.16 -2.39 17.15
CA SER A 51 -2.26 -3.35 16.04
C SER A 51 -2.60 -2.65 14.71
N VAL A 52 -2.30 -3.29 13.59
CA VAL A 52 -2.63 -2.78 12.26
C VAL A 52 -3.47 -3.80 11.48
N THR A 53 -4.64 -3.36 11.04
CA THR A 53 -5.54 -4.16 10.19
C THR A 53 -5.49 -3.63 8.75
N VAL A 54 -5.26 -4.53 7.80
CA VAL A 54 -5.28 -4.26 6.36
C VAL A 54 -6.42 -5.02 5.72
N LYS A 55 -7.22 -4.35 4.87
CA LYS A 55 -8.25 -5.00 4.03
C LYS A 55 -7.97 -4.66 2.57
N VAL A 56 -7.76 -5.68 1.75
CA VAL A 56 -7.67 -5.52 0.28
C VAL A 56 -8.98 -5.07 -0.32
N GLY A 57 -8.90 -4.40 -1.48
CA GLY A 57 -10.03 -3.94 -2.28
C GLY A 57 -10.94 -5.08 -2.77
N GLU A 58 -12.10 -4.75 -3.32
CA GLU A 58 -13.12 -5.74 -3.69
C GLU A 58 -12.77 -6.42 -5.01
N ASP A 59 -12.34 -5.64 -6.01
CA ASP A 59 -11.81 -6.11 -7.30
C ASP A 59 -10.45 -6.82 -7.22
N ASN A 60 -9.74 -6.68 -6.09
CA ASN A 60 -8.35 -7.11 -5.99
C ASN A 60 -8.24 -8.63 -6.16
N THR A 61 -7.19 -9.09 -6.84
CA THR A 61 -6.79 -10.51 -6.95
C THR A 61 -5.53 -10.83 -6.13
N THR A 62 -4.68 -9.82 -5.90
CA THR A 62 -3.44 -9.93 -5.13
C THR A 62 -3.31 -8.74 -4.17
N GLY A 63 -2.86 -9.00 -2.95
CA GLY A 63 -2.50 -7.98 -1.96
C GLY A 63 -1.06 -8.17 -1.47
N THR A 64 -0.30 -7.08 -1.36
CA THR A 64 1.06 -7.10 -0.81
C THR A 64 1.23 -5.99 0.23
N ILE A 65 1.56 -6.38 1.47
CA ILE A 65 1.75 -5.51 2.63
C ILE A 65 3.24 -5.47 2.99
N HIS A 66 3.75 -4.28 3.28
CA HIS A 66 5.11 -4.04 3.78
C HIS A 66 5.05 -3.21 5.08
N TYR A 67 5.85 -3.58 6.07
CA TYR A 67 5.97 -2.89 7.37
C TYR A 67 7.34 -3.15 8.01
N THR A 68 7.68 -2.42 9.07
CA THR A 68 8.84 -2.72 9.93
C THR A 68 8.37 -3.48 11.18
N GLY A 69 9.08 -4.54 11.57
CA GLY A 69 8.86 -5.23 12.84
C GLY A 69 9.57 -4.54 14.02
N GLU A 70 9.19 -4.92 15.24
CA GLU A 70 9.75 -4.44 16.52
C GLU A 70 11.29 -4.57 16.66
N ASP A 71 11.93 -5.43 15.86
CA ASP A 71 13.38 -5.61 15.78
C ASP A 71 14.06 -4.74 14.71
N GLY A 72 13.31 -3.87 14.04
CA GLY A 72 13.76 -3.08 12.89
C GLY A 72 13.80 -3.85 11.57
N SER A 73 13.35 -5.11 11.53
CA SER A 73 13.36 -5.91 10.29
C SER A 73 12.25 -5.48 9.33
N GLN A 74 12.55 -5.46 8.02
CA GLN A 74 11.53 -5.24 7.00
C GLN A 74 10.75 -6.53 6.73
N GLN A 75 9.44 -6.47 6.89
CA GLN A 75 8.52 -7.61 6.76
C GLN A 75 7.63 -7.44 5.54
N THR A 76 7.33 -8.55 4.86
CA THR A 76 6.48 -8.60 3.67
C THR A 76 5.43 -9.71 3.82
N VAL A 77 4.17 -9.36 3.59
CA VAL A 77 3.05 -10.32 3.51
C VAL A 77 2.45 -10.22 2.12
N THR A 78 2.29 -11.34 1.43
CA THR A 78 1.55 -11.40 0.16
C THR A 78 0.39 -12.36 0.30
N ILE A 79 -0.79 -11.94 -0.16
CA ILE A 79 -2.02 -12.73 -0.18
C ILE A 79 -2.60 -12.77 -1.59
N VAL A 80 -3.27 -13.86 -1.95
CA VAL A 80 -3.87 -14.09 -3.27
C VAL A 80 -5.29 -14.61 -3.10
N LYS A 81 -6.22 -14.10 -3.92
CA LYS A 81 -7.61 -14.53 -4.01
C LYS A 81 -7.69 -15.77 -4.90
N ASP A 82 -8.28 -16.85 -4.40
CA ASP A 82 -8.58 -18.02 -5.23
C ASP A 82 -9.72 -17.66 -6.22
N PRO A 83 -9.55 -17.87 -7.53
CA PRO A 83 -10.55 -17.46 -8.53
C PRO A 83 -11.78 -18.39 -8.58
N THR A 84 -11.76 -19.51 -7.87
CA THR A 84 -12.82 -20.52 -7.82
C THR A 84 -13.73 -20.33 -6.61
N THR A 85 -13.15 -20.01 -5.46
CA THR A 85 -13.88 -19.84 -4.18
C THR A 85 -14.07 -18.38 -3.78
N GLY A 86 -13.25 -17.47 -4.32
CA GLY A 86 -13.17 -16.07 -3.89
C GLY A 86 -12.45 -15.85 -2.55
N GLU A 87 -12.00 -16.91 -1.89
CA GLU A 87 -11.29 -16.84 -0.60
C GLU A 87 -9.84 -16.38 -0.77
N TRP A 88 -9.33 -15.62 0.20
CA TRP A 88 -7.94 -15.19 0.25
C TRP A 88 -7.04 -16.16 1.03
N THR A 89 -5.81 -16.34 0.54
CA THR A 89 -4.79 -17.20 1.17
C THR A 89 -3.41 -16.54 1.16
N PRO A 90 -2.55 -16.83 2.16
CA PRO A 90 -1.17 -16.33 2.20
C PRO A 90 -0.27 -17.04 1.18
N LYS A 91 0.57 -16.27 0.47
CA LYS A 91 1.56 -16.78 -0.47
C LYS A 91 2.89 -17.05 0.26
N GLY A 92 3.01 -18.24 0.83
CA GLY A 92 4.20 -18.69 1.56
C GLY A 92 4.08 -18.50 3.08
N THR A 93 5.20 -18.50 3.78
CA THR A 93 5.25 -18.38 5.24
C THR A 93 4.90 -16.96 5.69
N LEU A 94 3.98 -16.84 6.64
CA LEU A 94 3.66 -15.55 7.29
C LEU A 94 4.71 -15.21 8.37
N PRO A 95 4.96 -13.91 8.62
CA PRO A 95 5.67 -13.47 9.81
C PRO A 95 4.94 -13.90 11.09
N ASP A 96 5.68 -14.10 12.18
CA ASP A 96 5.15 -14.64 13.43
C ASP A 96 4.01 -13.77 14.02
N GLY A 97 2.91 -14.42 14.39
CA GLY A 97 1.70 -13.77 14.92
C GLY A 97 0.79 -13.07 13.90
N VAL A 98 1.19 -12.90 12.64
CA VAL A 98 0.34 -12.29 11.60
C VAL A 98 -0.74 -13.27 11.14
N THR A 99 -1.99 -12.81 11.05
CA THR A 99 -3.12 -13.59 10.51
C THR A 99 -3.58 -13.09 9.15
N VAL A 100 -4.17 -13.99 8.36
CA VAL A 100 -4.84 -13.70 7.09
C VAL A 100 -6.20 -14.39 7.10
N ASP A 101 -7.26 -13.61 6.97
CA ASP A 101 -8.64 -14.07 6.92
C ASP A 101 -9.12 -14.26 5.47
N LYS A 102 -10.16 -15.11 5.31
CA LYS A 102 -10.69 -15.51 4.00
C LYS A 102 -11.25 -14.38 3.14
N ASP A 103 -11.61 -13.25 3.76
CA ASP A 103 -12.11 -12.04 3.07
C ASP A 103 -10.98 -11.13 2.55
N GLY A 104 -9.72 -11.47 2.85
CA GLY A 104 -8.55 -10.65 2.55
C GLY A 104 -8.26 -9.57 3.58
N THR A 105 -8.79 -9.72 4.80
CA THR A 105 -8.27 -9.03 5.98
C THR A 105 -6.94 -9.64 6.42
N VAL A 106 -5.97 -8.80 6.80
CA VAL A 106 -4.68 -9.17 7.37
C VAL A 106 -4.50 -8.39 8.66
N THR A 107 -4.19 -9.07 9.76
CA THR A 107 -3.95 -8.42 11.05
C THR A 107 -2.50 -8.61 11.47
N ILE A 108 -1.82 -7.48 11.72
CA ILE A 108 -0.47 -7.42 12.29
C ILE A 108 -0.63 -7.05 13.77
N PRO A 109 -0.26 -7.93 14.73
CA PRO A 109 -0.34 -7.61 16.15
C PRO A 109 0.53 -6.42 16.54
N ALA A 110 0.15 -5.69 17.59
CA ALA A 110 0.90 -4.52 18.07
C ALA A 110 2.36 -4.86 18.38
N ASN A 111 2.61 -5.96 19.10
CA ASN A 111 3.95 -6.48 19.43
C ASN A 111 4.68 -7.17 18.25
N LYS A 112 4.32 -6.82 17.01
CA LYS A 112 4.93 -7.29 15.75
C LYS A 112 5.16 -6.17 14.74
N VAL A 113 4.78 -4.93 15.03
CA VAL A 113 5.00 -3.76 14.17
C VAL A 113 5.71 -2.67 14.98
N GLU A 114 6.69 -2.00 14.40
CA GLU A 114 7.40 -0.90 15.03
C GLU A 114 6.47 0.31 15.24
N ASP A 115 6.32 0.77 16.48
CA ASP A 115 5.54 1.96 16.85
C ASP A 115 5.95 3.20 16.03
N GLY A 116 4.98 3.86 15.39
CA GLY A 116 5.25 5.02 14.54
C GLY A 116 5.88 4.72 13.17
N SER A 117 6.13 3.44 12.84
CA SER A 117 6.55 3.05 11.49
C SER A 117 5.40 3.18 10.47
N THR A 118 5.72 3.19 9.18
CA THR A 118 4.72 3.26 8.10
C THR A 118 4.40 1.87 7.58
N VAL A 119 3.15 1.43 7.75
CA VAL A 119 2.62 0.22 7.09
C VAL A 119 2.04 0.62 5.75
N THR A 120 2.39 -0.09 4.67
CA THR A 120 1.79 0.13 3.35
C THR A 120 1.23 -1.15 2.75
N ALA A 121 0.06 -1.07 2.13
CA ALA A 121 -0.58 -2.16 1.42
C ALA A 121 -0.75 -1.80 -0.06
N THR A 122 -0.64 -2.78 -0.94
CA THR A 122 -0.71 -2.61 -2.39
C THR A 122 -1.69 -3.65 -2.92
N GLY A 123 -2.78 -3.19 -3.53
CA GLY A 123 -3.81 -4.01 -4.17
C GLY A 123 -3.59 -4.05 -5.67
N LYS A 124 -3.86 -5.20 -6.28
CA LYS A 124 -3.82 -5.40 -7.74
C LYS A 124 -5.04 -6.20 -8.17
N ASP A 125 -5.75 -5.73 -9.19
CA ASP A 125 -6.91 -6.40 -9.81
C ASP A 125 -6.51 -7.54 -10.77
N ALA A 126 -7.45 -7.97 -11.62
CA ALA A 126 -7.23 -8.98 -12.65
C ALA A 126 -6.57 -8.44 -13.94
N LYS A 127 -6.77 -7.16 -14.27
CA LYS A 127 -6.32 -6.52 -15.53
C LYS A 127 -4.89 -5.99 -15.46
N GLY A 128 -4.39 -5.76 -14.26
CA GLY A 128 -3.05 -5.27 -14.01
C GLY A 128 -2.97 -3.93 -13.29
N ASN A 129 -4.09 -3.26 -13.01
CA ASN A 129 -4.06 -1.96 -12.36
C ASN A 129 -3.70 -2.14 -10.86
N VAL A 130 -3.20 -1.07 -10.25
CA VAL A 130 -2.60 -1.11 -8.91
C VAL A 130 -3.01 0.11 -8.10
N ALA A 131 -3.43 -0.11 -6.85
CA ALA A 131 -3.72 0.96 -5.90
C ALA A 131 -3.03 0.72 -4.54
N LYS A 132 -2.75 1.80 -3.80
CA LYS A 132 -1.92 1.77 -2.58
C LYS A 132 -2.61 2.39 -1.38
N GLY A 133 -2.66 1.66 -0.27
CA GLY A 133 -3.02 2.14 1.05
C GLY A 133 -1.81 2.28 1.97
N SER A 134 -1.93 3.10 3.01
CA SER A 134 -0.91 3.22 4.06
C SER A 134 -1.48 3.82 5.35
N THR A 135 -0.90 3.46 6.49
CA THR A 135 -1.09 4.12 7.78
C THR A 135 0.27 4.28 8.46
N VAL A 136 0.31 5.07 9.54
CA VAL A 136 1.38 5.02 10.54
C VAL A 136 0.89 4.17 11.71
N ALA A 137 1.72 3.25 12.21
CA ALA A 137 1.41 2.42 13.38
C ALA A 137 1.24 3.30 14.63
N LYS A 138 0.25 2.99 15.47
CA LYS A 138 0.01 3.70 16.73
C LYS A 138 0.83 3.06 17.85
N PRO A 139 1.19 3.82 18.91
CA PRO A 139 1.87 3.26 20.07
C PRO A 139 1.13 2.07 20.68
N ASN A 140 1.84 0.98 20.91
CA ASN A 140 1.34 -0.21 21.57
C ASN A 140 0.89 0.11 23.01
N GLN A 141 -0.41 -0.03 23.30
CA GLN A 141 -1.01 0.21 24.63
C GLN A 141 -0.70 -0.94 25.60
N THR A 142 0.59 -1.22 25.81
CA THR A 142 1.02 -2.14 26.87
C THR A 142 0.60 -1.59 28.23
N THR A 143 -0.30 -2.29 28.89
CA THR A 143 -0.73 -1.97 30.26
C THR A 143 0.30 -2.42 31.28
N ASP A 144 1.52 -1.86 31.21
CA ASP A 144 2.44 -1.87 32.33
C ASP A 144 1.85 -1.04 33.49
N PRO A 145 1.60 -1.62 34.68
CA PRO A 145 1.17 -0.86 35.85
C PRO A 145 2.29 0.01 36.46
N GLY A 146 3.55 -0.13 36.01
CA GLY A 146 4.72 0.56 36.55
C GLY A 146 4.97 1.97 36.01
N ALA A 147 4.71 2.23 34.73
CA ALA A 147 4.92 3.52 34.06
C ALA A 147 3.87 4.58 34.46
N GLY A 148 3.92 5.02 35.73
CA GLY A 148 2.91 5.90 36.32
C GLY A 148 2.64 7.18 35.52
N GLN A 149 1.39 7.35 35.09
CA GLN A 149 0.87 8.63 34.57
C GLN A 149 1.29 9.78 35.50
N PRO A 150 1.93 10.86 35.01
CA PRO A 150 2.12 12.06 35.80
C PRO A 150 0.73 12.61 36.16
N PRO A 151 0.40 12.78 37.46
CA PRO A 151 -0.94 13.19 37.85
C PRO A 151 -1.23 14.61 37.35
N MET A 152 -2.35 14.81 36.64
CA MET A 152 -2.86 16.15 36.34
C MET A 152 -3.39 16.81 37.60
N SER A 153 -2.47 17.30 38.44
CA SER A 153 -2.76 18.17 39.58
C SER A 153 -2.63 19.63 39.15
N GLY A 154 -3.77 20.27 38.91
CA GLY A 154 -3.85 21.71 38.70
C GLY A 154 -3.88 22.49 40.01
N GLN A 155 -3.36 23.72 39.96
CA GLN A 155 -3.77 24.84 40.83
C GLN A 155 -3.17 24.99 42.24
N SER A 156 -1.85 25.29 42.23
CA SER A 156 -1.25 26.49 42.86
C SER A 156 -1.24 26.70 44.39
N GLY A 157 -0.02 26.72 44.96
CA GLY A 157 0.39 27.39 46.21
C GLY A 157 1.93 27.56 46.23
N PRO A 158 2.53 28.75 46.50
CA PRO A 158 3.93 29.02 46.11
C PRO A 158 4.95 29.16 47.26
N ALA A 159 6.23 28.77 47.01
CA ALA A 159 7.47 29.56 47.24
C ALA A 159 8.76 28.71 47.11
N GLY A 160 9.89 29.33 46.69
CA GLY A 160 11.27 28.78 46.86
C GLY A 160 11.67 27.61 45.94
N SER A 161 12.19 27.73 44.71
CA SER A 161 13.06 28.73 44.04
C SER A 161 14.59 28.54 44.18
N THR A 162 15.13 27.57 43.44
CA THR A 162 16.52 27.56 42.93
C THR A 162 16.48 27.00 41.49
N THR A 163 16.47 27.78 40.39
CA THR A 163 17.63 28.47 39.73
C THR A 163 18.59 27.43 39.11
N VAL A 164 18.80 27.22 37.78
CA VAL A 164 18.41 27.81 36.45
C VAL A 164 18.45 26.69 35.35
N LYS A 165 17.72 26.59 34.21
CA LYS A 165 17.26 27.48 33.09
C LYS A 165 18.35 27.74 32.00
N PRO A 166 18.11 27.65 30.64
CA PRO A 166 16.89 27.36 29.83
C PRO A 166 17.02 26.10 28.89
N SER A 167 16.02 25.57 28.17
CA SER A 167 15.26 26.23 27.06
C SER A 167 14.02 25.46 26.55
N LYS A 168 12.98 26.23 26.17
CA LYS A 168 11.84 25.93 25.25
C LYS A 168 11.33 24.48 25.10
N GLY A 169 10.12 24.25 25.60
CA GLY A 169 9.13 23.44 24.88
C GLY A 169 8.27 24.32 23.95
N ALA A 170 7.68 23.71 22.90
CA ALA A 170 6.64 24.34 22.07
C ALA A 170 5.82 23.29 21.30
N LEU A 171 4.50 23.30 21.51
CA LEU A 171 3.48 22.82 20.56
C LEU A 171 3.07 23.98 19.62
N PRO A 172 2.23 23.76 18.59
CA PRO A 172 2.07 22.60 17.71
C PRO A 172 2.17 23.00 16.23
N LYS A 173 2.06 22.07 15.27
CA LYS A 173 1.67 22.41 13.88
C LYS A 173 0.78 21.36 13.21
N THR A 174 -0.45 21.76 12.93
CA THR A 174 -1.24 21.29 11.78
C THR A 174 -1.01 22.22 10.57
N GLY A 175 -1.37 21.78 9.37
CA GLY A 175 -1.19 22.51 8.11
C GLY A 175 0.11 22.13 7.38
N THR A 176 0.14 22.06 6.04
CA THR A 176 -0.84 22.57 5.05
C THR A 176 -0.90 21.66 3.83
N GLU A 177 -2.05 21.59 3.15
CA GLU A 177 -2.08 21.12 1.76
C GLU A 177 -1.35 22.10 0.84
N THR A 178 -0.44 21.60 0.00
CA THR A 178 -0.06 22.29 -1.24
C THR A 178 0.20 21.24 -2.33
N SER A 179 -0.75 21.08 -3.26
CA SER A 179 -0.50 20.30 -4.48
C SER A 179 0.37 21.12 -5.44
N THR A 180 1.56 20.63 -5.79
CA THR A 180 2.37 21.17 -6.88
C THR A 180 3.16 20.03 -7.52
N LYS A 181 3.13 19.96 -8.86
CA LYS A 181 3.65 18.82 -9.63
C LYS A 181 5.19 18.80 -9.67
N GLY A 182 5.76 17.65 -9.30
CA GLY A 182 6.99 17.11 -9.89
C GLY A 182 8.33 17.68 -9.41
N VAL A 183 9.19 16.79 -8.92
CA VAL A 183 10.35 16.28 -9.70
C VAL A 183 10.73 14.89 -9.20
N TYR A 184 11.36 14.08 -10.05
CA TYR A 184 11.81 12.72 -9.71
C TYR A 184 13.04 12.76 -8.78
N GLY A 185 12.88 12.34 -7.53
CA GLY A 185 13.98 12.04 -6.62
C GLY A 185 14.47 10.60 -6.80
N LEU A 186 15.43 10.37 -7.68
CA LEU A 186 16.08 9.06 -7.82
C LEU A 186 16.89 8.72 -6.56
N VAL A 187 16.39 7.83 -5.71
CA VAL A 187 17.22 7.18 -4.69
C VAL A 187 18.10 6.15 -5.39
N ALA A 188 19.34 6.54 -5.68
CA ALA A 188 20.32 5.66 -6.31
C ALA A 188 20.66 4.50 -5.36
N LEU A 189 20.39 3.26 -5.79
CA LEU A 189 20.90 2.07 -5.11
C LEU A 189 22.42 2.07 -5.17
N GLY A 190 23.05 2.35 -4.03
CA GLY A 190 24.50 2.36 -3.87
C GLY A 190 25.09 0.96 -4.02
N LEU A 191 25.46 0.58 -5.23
CA LEU A 191 26.22 -0.64 -5.50
C LEU A 191 27.62 -0.55 -4.88
N ALA A 192 27.73 -0.99 -3.62
CA ALA A 192 29.00 -1.24 -2.95
C ALA A 192 29.77 -2.33 -3.72
N GLY A 193 30.83 -1.92 -4.42
CA GLY A 193 31.51 -2.80 -5.37
C GLY A 193 32.42 -3.84 -4.71
N PHE A 194 32.29 -5.09 -5.15
CA PHE A 194 33.33 -6.10 -4.95
C PHE A 194 34.27 -6.14 -6.16
N LEU A 195 35.41 -5.45 -6.05
CA LEU A 195 36.52 -5.58 -7.00
C LEU A 195 37.42 -6.76 -6.59
N ALA A 196 37.26 -7.89 -7.27
CA ALA A 196 38.17 -9.03 -7.14
C ALA A 196 38.94 -9.24 -8.47
N LEU A 197 40.25 -9.04 -8.44
CA LEU A 197 41.13 -9.35 -9.58
C LEU A 197 41.15 -10.87 -9.82
N GLY A 198 40.77 -11.29 -11.02
CA GLY A 198 40.79 -12.70 -11.42
C GLY A 198 42.17 -13.20 -11.85
N LYS A 199 42.22 -14.47 -12.25
CA LYS A 199 43.32 -15.06 -13.04
C LYS A 199 42.77 -16.09 -14.02
N SER A 200 43.12 -15.95 -15.29
CA SER A 200 42.74 -16.88 -16.35
C SER A 200 43.58 -18.15 -16.30
N LYS A 201 42.96 -19.30 -16.55
CA LYS A 201 43.64 -20.44 -17.18
C LYS A 201 42.65 -21.17 -18.09
N ARG A 202 43.01 -21.33 -19.37
CA ARG A 202 42.44 -22.37 -20.22
C ARG A 202 43.26 -23.63 -19.99
N GLU A 203 42.60 -24.76 -19.81
CA GLU A 203 43.17 -26.07 -20.13
C GLU A 203 42.14 -26.82 -20.94
N ASP A 204 42.34 -26.83 -22.25
CA ASP A 204 41.61 -27.64 -23.20
C ASP A 204 41.95 -29.12 -22.94
N LYS A 205 40.95 -30.01 -22.91
CA LYS A 205 41.21 -31.46 -22.93
C LYS A 205 40.06 -32.28 -23.52
N GLU A 206 40.34 -32.79 -24.72
CA GLU A 206 39.85 -34.04 -25.36
C GLU A 206 38.33 -34.28 -25.35
#